data_AF-A0AAF0CRY3-F1
#
_entry.id   AF-A0AAF0CRY3-F1
#
_cell.length_a   1.000
_cell.length_b   1.000
_cell.length_c   1.000
_cell.angle_alpha   90.00
_cell.angle_beta   90.00
_cell.angle_gamma   90.00
#
_symmetry.space_group_name_H-M   'P 1'
#
loop_
_entity.id
_entity.type
_entity.pdbx_description
1 polymer ?
#
loop_
_entity_poly.entity_id
_entity_poly.type
_entity_poly.pdbx_seq_one_letter_code
_entity_poly.pdbx_strand_id
1 'polypeptide(L)'
;MSFRRLRLLPLFVLAACTALRGAPPTIAVADHAPASATLIPVSDNWRLDGDLPAHATLLSLQGLANRSTPRIYLEYPADWQWEIAGPLIGYLERRHGVAWDRLEPGDLDAALSRFSTAARGCVVWDQAVRSSLIVAFTIAGVEDLLVVNSDQLDLAARHGLEVVVDLRDQFTGQDDAEIYQWAYDRYYERCSRDFYVVLGGEYGAVMKPGIADFGVQQRAFFSDLSANPKHPAQLALLNRVLAGQNPASIVLGWHSYGKDTEGQHTTLVGNYGLKMEGLHNLPNVSFTSQIPLTPDFEFTNNHTVEPDATLVAEDKVYVAAIATDSMGIGAWTKPGRGRIPYGWQVLMNWSWMSPPALQFFYEDKTPNDYFIAGLSGPGYMYPKSIPADKFPALMSDARGLMKTLDLRIMEIMDYSEGNRHVGNTDLPKELVDRYYHEFPDVLGFINGYGTARTFDLRDGRPFLSYDYYLGVNRPTEEAAADLEELLRLNPQRPYFLLMHVRERTTIEQVATILENLSDEVEVVPLDAFLKLSASKKTYRTHFQEPTDPIDLNP
;
A
#
# COMPACT_ATOMS: atom_id res chain seq x y z
N MET A 1 -68.45 40.75 -4.17
CA MET A 1 -67.02 40.78 -3.76
C MET A 1 -66.51 39.34 -3.73
N SER A 2 -65.46 39.02 -4.48
CA SER A 2 -64.94 37.65 -4.60
C SER A 2 -63.56 37.55 -3.96
N PHE A 3 -63.43 36.71 -2.92
CA PHE A 3 -62.16 36.44 -2.26
C PHE A 3 -61.47 35.24 -2.93
N ARG A 4 -60.42 35.52 -3.73
CA ARG A 4 -59.49 34.49 -4.20
C ARG A 4 -58.63 34.00 -3.04
N ARG A 5 -58.68 32.70 -2.72
CA ARG A 5 -57.68 32.05 -1.86
C ARG A 5 -56.42 31.78 -2.66
N LEU A 6 -55.29 32.38 -2.28
CA LEU A 6 -53.98 31.98 -2.76
C LEU A 6 -53.62 30.60 -2.16
N ARG A 7 -53.22 29.64 -3.00
CA ARG A 7 -52.54 28.42 -2.54
C ARG A 7 -51.03 28.65 -2.61
N LEU A 8 -50.35 28.59 -1.47
CA LEU A 8 -48.90 28.47 -1.41
C LEU A 8 -48.52 27.01 -1.70
N LEU A 9 -47.67 26.78 -2.71
CA LEU A 9 -46.94 25.52 -2.85
C LEU A 9 -45.78 25.50 -1.84
N PRO A 10 -45.45 24.35 -1.24
CA PRO A 10 -44.20 24.20 -0.52
C PRO A 10 -43.04 24.11 -1.52
N LEU A 11 -42.05 24.99 -1.38
CA LEU A 11 -40.76 24.79 -2.04
C LEU A 11 -40.06 23.61 -1.35
N PHE A 12 -39.91 22.49 -2.06
CA PHE A 12 -38.90 21.50 -1.69
C PHE A 12 -37.52 22.08 -2.01
N VAL A 13 -36.81 22.54 -0.98
CA VAL A 13 -35.39 22.82 -1.09
C VAL A 13 -34.68 21.46 -1.15
N LEU A 14 -34.23 21.06 -2.34
CA LEU A 14 -33.22 20.02 -2.46
C LEU A 14 -31.96 20.54 -1.78
N ALA A 15 -31.70 20.08 -0.56
CA ALA A 15 -30.39 20.21 0.06
C ALA A 15 -29.43 19.32 -0.75
N ALA A 16 -28.74 19.91 -1.72
CA ALA A 16 -27.63 19.25 -2.37
C ALA A 16 -26.54 19.04 -1.32
N CYS A 17 -26.43 17.81 -0.82
CA CYS A 17 -25.27 17.37 -0.06
C CYS A 17 -24.06 17.37 -1.00
N THR A 18 -23.45 18.53 -1.18
CA THR A 18 -22.09 18.64 -1.71
C THR A 18 -21.16 18.03 -0.67
N ALA A 19 -20.99 16.71 -0.73
CA ALA A 19 -19.89 16.05 -0.07
C ALA A 19 -18.61 16.77 -0.50
N LEU A 20 -17.93 17.36 0.47
CA LEU A 20 -16.64 18.04 0.26
C LEU A 20 -15.68 16.98 -0.26
N ARG A 21 -15.45 16.97 -1.58
CA ARG A 21 -14.38 16.18 -2.19
C ARG A 21 -13.07 16.73 -1.63
N GLY A 22 -12.47 16.00 -0.70
CA GLY A 22 -11.06 16.20 -0.35
C GLY A 22 -10.26 16.03 -1.63
N ALA A 23 -9.44 17.03 -1.98
CA ALA A 23 -8.42 16.83 -2.99
C ALA A 23 -7.38 15.83 -2.42
N PRO A 24 -6.75 15.00 -3.26
CA PRO A 24 -5.62 14.19 -2.79
C PRO A 24 -4.50 15.09 -2.25
N PRO A 25 -3.65 14.58 -1.34
CA PRO A 25 -2.52 15.33 -0.80
C PRO A 25 -1.64 15.94 -1.90
N THR A 26 -1.37 17.24 -1.84
CA THR A 26 -0.49 17.90 -2.82
C THR A 26 0.96 17.85 -2.38
N ILE A 27 1.79 17.09 -3.11
CA ILE A 27 3.25 17.07 -2.94
C ILE A 27 3.89 17.99 -3.97
N ALA A 28 5.03 18.58 -3.63
CA ALA A 28 5.85 19.33 -4.59
C ALA A 28 6.48 18.36 -5.61
N VAL A 29 6.09 18.47 -6.87
CA VAL A 29 6.69 17.73 -7.99
C VAL A 29 7.62 18.70 -8.74
N ALA A 30 8.83 18.25 -9.07
CA ALA A 30 9.77 19.01 -9.86
C ALA A 30 9.44 18.93 -11.36
N ASP A 31 9.87 19.91 -12.17
CA ASP A 31 9.67 19.87 -13.63
C ASP A 31 10.43 18.70 -14.31
N HIS A 32 11.47 18.18 -13.64
CA HIS A 32 12.32 17.08 -14.10
C HIS A 32 13.02 16.42 -12.91
N ALA A 33 13.54 15.21 -13.12
CA ALA A 33 14.43 14.56 -12.15
C ALA A 33 15.72 15.37 -11.92
N PRO A 34 16.38 15.24 -10.75
CA PRO A 34 17.58 16.01 -10.47
C PRO A 34 18.74 15.56 -11.36
N ALA A 35 19.49 16.51 -11.92
CA ALA A 35 20.67 16.20 -12.75
C ALA A 35 21.74 15.40 -11.99
N SER A 36 21.83 15.55 -10.67
CA SER A 36 22.61 14.68 -9.80
C SER A 36 22.01 14.57 -8.40
N ALA A 37 22.30 13.46 -7.72
CA ALA A 37 21.90 13.19 -6.35
C ALA A 37 22.98 12.41 -5.58
N THR A 38 22.99 12.53 -4.25
CA THR A 38 23.89 11.72 -3.42
C THR A 38 23.26 10.36 -3.12
N LEU A 39 24.02 9.29 -3.38
CA LEU A 39 23.65 7.91 -3.08
C LEU A 39 24.38 7.48 -1.79
N ILE A 40 23.65 7.08 -0.75
CA ILE A 40 24.22 6.73 0.56
C ILE A 40 23.91 5.26 0.89
N PRO A 41 24.92 4.37 0.95
CA PRO A 41 24.70 2.97 1.34
C PRO A 41 24.32 2.83 2.81
N VAL A 42 23.29 2.03 3.09
CA VAL A 42 22.91 1.60 4.44
C VAL A 42 23.13 0.09 4.61
N SER A 43 23.49 -0.34 5.83
CA SER A 43 23.71 -1.74 6.18
C SER A 43 22.42 -2.53 6.40
N ASP A 44 22.54 -3.84 6.58
CA ASP A 44 21.48 -4.80 6.92
C ASP A 44 21.18 -4.89 8.43
N ASN A 45 21.99 -4.24 9.28
CA ASN A 45 21.91 -4.29 10.73
C ASN A 45 20.89 -3.30 11.33
N TRP A 46 19.60 -3.51 11.07
CA TRP A 46 18.47 -2.68 11.51
C TRP A 46 18.08 -2.83 12.99
N ARG A 47 19.04 -3.18 13.86
CA ARG A 47 18.83 -3.39 15.30
C ARG A 47 19.01 -2.11 16.12
N LEU A 48 18.22 -1.95 17.19
CA LEU A 48 18.34 -0.84 18.15
C LEU A 48 19.73 -0.78 18.81
N ASP A 49 20.38 -1.92 19.05
CA ASP A 49 21.75 -2.06 19.56
C ASP A 49 22.79 -2.27 18.44
N GLY A 50 22.40 -2.02 17.19
CA GLY A 50 23.20 -2.11 15.98
C GLY A 50 23.29 -0.76 15.26
N ASP A 51 23.09 -0.77 13.93
CA ASP A 51 23.35 0.40 13.08
C ASP A 51 22.11 1.32 12.93
N LEU A 52 20.97 0.95 13.51
CA LEU A 52 19.73 1.74 13.47
C LEU A 52 19.88 3.20 13.93
N PRO A 53 20.72 3.57 14.92
CA PRO A 53 20.99 4.98 15.21
C PRO A 53 21.54 5.75 14.00
N ALA A 54 22.46 5.16 13.24
CA ALA A 54 22.99 5.76 12.03
C ALA A 54 21.92 5.82 10.92
N HIS A 55 21.15 4.75 10.74
CA HIS A 55 20.05 4.73 9.77
C HIS A 55 18.96 5.76 10.09
N ALA A 56 18.59 5.95 11.36
CA ALA A 56 17.62 6.95 11.81
C ALA A 56 18.09 8.39 11.52
N THR A 57 19.38 8.66 11.74
CA THR A 57 19.99 9.94 11.35
C THR A 57 19.95 10.13 9.83
N LEU A 58 20.28 9.10 9.03
CA LEU A 58 20.22 9.18 7.57
C LEU A 58 18.79 9.36 7.03
N LEU A 59 17.79 8.67 7.60
CA LEU A 59 16.38 8.80 7.21
C LEU A 59 15.82 10.20 7.53
N SER A 60 16.11 10.74 8.71
CA SER A 60 15.70 12.11 9.06
C SER A 60 16.45 13.15 8.22
N LEU A 61 17.76 12.97 8.01
CA LEU A 61 18.56 13.81 7.10
C LEU A 61 18.02 13.76 5.66
N GLN A 62 17.61 12.59 5.17
CA GLN A 62 16.99 12.41 3.86
C GLN A 62 15.68 13.20 3.77
N GLY A 63 14.77 13.07 4.74
CA GLY A 63 13.50 13.80 4.74
C GLY A 63 13.65 15.33 4.85
N LEU A 64 14.69 15.80 5.54
CA LEU A 64 15.04 17.23 5.62
C LEU A 64 15.72 17.73 4.35
N ALA A 65 16.70 16.98 3.82
CA ALA A 65 17.38 17.32 2.57
C ALA A 65 16.39 17.31 1.39
N ASN A 66 15.50 16.33 1.33
CA ASN A 66 14.53 16.19 0.26
C ASN A 66 13.31 17.12 0.38
N ARG A 67 13.26 18.03 1.37
CA ARG A 67 12.07 18.86 1.67
C ARG A 67 11.57 19.78 0.55
N SER A 68 12.45 20.16 -0.38
CA SER A 68 12.09 21.03 -1.52
C SER A 68 12.64 20.58 -2.88
N THR A 69 13.65 19.71 -2.89
CA THR A 69 14.21 19.09 -4.09
C THR A 69 14.77 17.70 -3.74
N PRO A 70 14.71 16.71 -4.64
CA PRO A 70 15.31 15.39 -4.41
C PRO A 70 16.84 15.48 -4.42
N ARG A 71 17.49 15.21 -3.27
CA ARG A 71 18.95 15.35 -3.05
C ARG A 71 19.63 14.08 -2.52
N ILE A 72 18.96 13.30 -1.68
CA ILE A 72 19.49 12.09 -1.05
C ILE A 72 18.62 10.88 -1.43
N TYR A 73 19.27 9.82 -1.92
CA TYR A 73 18.70 8.48 -2.07
C TYR A 73 19.53 7.50 -1.23
N LEU A 74 18.86 6.70 -0.39
CA LEU A 74 19.51 5.65 0.40
C LEU A 74 19.56 4.36 -0.41
N GLU A 75 20.73 3.76 -0.51
CA GLU A 75 20.96 2.48 -1.19
C GLU A 75 20.84 1.36 -0.15
N TYR A 76 19.75 0.60 -0.24
CA TYR A 76 19.43 -0.49 0.69
C TYR A 76 20.09 -1.81 0.26
N PRO A 77 20.35 -2.74 1.21
CA PRO A 77 20.81 -4.09 0.93
C PRO A 77 19.91 -4.86 -0.06
N ALA A 78 20.48 -5.83 -0.77
CA ALA A 78 19.78 -6.61 -1.79
C ALA A 78 18.68 -7.55 -1.25
N ASP A 79 18.67 -7.82 0.06
CA ASP A 79 17.64 -8.58 0.77
C ASP A 79 16.55 -7.69 1.40
N TRP A 80 16.59 -6.37 1.16
CA TRP A 80 15.50 -5.46 1.51
C TRP A 80 14.21 -5.88 0.79
N GLN A 81 13.08 -5.83 1.51
CA GLN A 81 11.81 -6.38 1.01
C GLN A 81 11.36 -5.78 -0.33
N TRP A 82 11.72 -4.52 -0.58
CA TRP A 82 11.45 -3.80 -1.82
C TRP A 82 12.54 -4.08 -2.84
N GLU A 83 12.47 -5.24 -3.50
CA GLU A 83 13.52 -5.73 -4.41
C GLU A 83 13.83 -4.79 -5.58
N ILE A 84 12.89 -3.91 -5.95
CA ILE A 84 13.10 -2.88 -6.96
C ILE A 84 14.01 -1.72 -6.50
N ALA A 85 14.30 -1.57 -5.21
CA ALA A 85 15.01 -0.40 -4.69
C ALA A 85 16.43 -0.24 -5.27
N GLY A 86 17.11 -1.35 -5.55
CA GLY A 86 18.39 -1.40 -6.26
C GLY A 86 18.26 -1.15 -7.78
N PRO A 87 17.47 -1.95 -8.52
CA PRO A 87 17.18 -1.73 -9.94
C PRO A 87 16.75 -0.31 -10.29
N LEU A 88 15.98 0.36 -9.42
CA LEU A 88 15.49 1.72 -9.61
C LEU A 88 16.62 2.77 -9.67
N ILE A 89 17.76 2.55 -8.99
CA ILE A 89 18.94 3.44 -9.06
C ILE A 89 19.45 3.54 -10.51
N GLY A 90 19.62 2.38 -11.15
CA GLY A 90 20.07 2.31 -12.56
C GLY A 90 18.98 2.72 -13.55
N TYR A 91 17.71 2.55 -13.21
CA TYR A 91 16.60 3.09 -14.02
C TYR A 91 16.59 4.63 -14.00
N LEU A 92 16.68 5.25 -12.82
CA LEU A 92 16.79 6.70 -12.66
C LEU A 92 18.00 7.29 -13.38
N GLU A 93 19.15 6.61 -13.35
CA GLU A 93 20.34 6.99 -14.12
C GLU A 93 20.06 6.98 -15.63
N ARG A 94 19.57 5.85 -16.18
CA ARG A 94 19.42 5.67 -17.64
C ARG A 94 18.21 6.39 -18.24
N ARG A 95 17.09 6.45 -17.52
CA ARG A 95 15.80 6.94 -18.03
C ARG A 95 15.53 8.39 -17.66
N HIS A 96 15.94 8.79 -16.45
CA HIS A 96 15.73 10.13 -15.92
C HIS A 96 17.01 10.98 -15.88
N GLY A 97 18.18 10.42 -16.21
CA GLY A 97 19.45 11.16 -16.33
C GLY A 97 20.11 11.52 -15.00
N VAL A 98 19.74 10.86 -13.90
CA VAL A 98 20.27 11.15 -12.56
C VAL A 98 21.72 10.67 -12.43
N ALA A 99 22.68 11.59 -12.29
CA ALA A 99 24.06 11.24 -11.97
C ALA A 99 24.26 11.01 -10.46
N TRP A 100 24.83 9.86 -10.09
CA TRP A 100 25.00 9.47 -8.69
C TRP A 100 26.39 9.84 -8.13
N ASP A 101 26.40 10.66 -7.08
CA ASP A 101 27.57 10.91 -6.23
C ASP A 101 27.47 9.99 -5.01
N ARG A 102 28.15 8.85 -5.05
CA ARG A 102 28.03 7.79 -4.03
C ARG A 102 28.99 8.01 -2.87
N LEU A 103 28.47 7.95 -1.64
CA LEU A 103 29.28 7.92 -0.42
C LEU A 103 29.79 6.51 -0.09
N GLU A 104 30.85 6.45 0.71
CA GLU A 104 31.30 5.18 1.29
C GLU A 104 30.28 4.65 2.32
N PRO A 105 30.10 3.32 2.43
CA PRO A 105 29.17 2.73 3.40
C PRO A 105 29.47 3.15 4.84
N GLY A 106 28.46 3.63 5.55
CA GLY A 106 28.57 4.06 6.95
C GLY A 106 29.20 5.44 7.18
N ASP A 107 29.56 6.20 6.13
CA ASP A 107 30.17 7.53 6.28
C ASP A 107 29.13 8.63 6.60
N LEU A 108 28.67 8.62 7.85
CA LEU A 108 27.74 9.61 8.39
C LEU A 108 28.39 11.01 8.51
N ASP A 109 29.72 11.10 8.65
CA ASP A 109 30.43 12.39 8.74
C ASP A 109 30.48 13.09 7.37
N ALA A 110 30.67 12.35 6.27
CA ALA A 110 30.53 12.89 4.91
C ALA A 110 29.08 13.28 4.58
N ALA A 111 28.09 12.49 5.01
CA ALA A 111 26.67 12.83 4.83
C ALA A 111 26.32 14.15 5.53
N LEU A 112 26.74 14.34 6.79
CA LEU A 112 26.52 15.57 7.54
C LEU A 112 27.36 16.75 7.02
N SER A 113 28.60 16.50 6.55
CA SER A 113 29.42 17.52 5.88
C SER A 113 28.71 18.14 4.67
N ARG A 114 27.93 17.35 3.93
CA ARG A 114 27.17 17.80 2.75
C ARG A 114 25.81 18.41 3.11
N PHE A 115 25.10 17.87 4.11
CA PHE A 115 23.67 18.12 4.29
C PHE A 115 23.22 18.60 5.68
N SER A 116 24.13 18.79 6.64
CA SER A 116 23.82 19.31 7.99
C SER A 116 22.98 20.59 7.98
N THR A 117 23.21 21.49 7.02
CA THR A 117 22.45 22.74 6.83
C THR A 117 20.96 22.55 6.49
N ALA A 118 20.51 21.33 6.21
CA ALA A 118 19.08 21.00 6.09
C ALA A 118 18.36 20.89 7.46
N ALA A 119 19.12 20.78 8.56
CA ALA A 119 18.62 20.75 9.94
C ALA A 119 18.96 22.05 10.69
N ARG A 120 18.11 22.42 11.64
CA ARG A 120 18.29 23.60 12.53
C ARG A 120 18.94 23.27 13.88
N GLY A 121 19.34 22.01 14.05
CA GLY A 121 19.77 21.40 15.31
C GLY A 121 19.37 19.92 15.31
N CYS A 122 19.42 19.27 16.47
CA CYS A 122 19.03 17.86 16.62
C CYS A 122 18.00 17.60 17.73
N VAL A 123 17.28 16.49 17.56
CA VAL A 123 16.46 15.83 18.60
C VAL A 123 17.16 14.52 18.99
N VAL A 124 17.43 14.38 20.29
CA VAL A 124 18.11 13.21 20.86
C VAL A 124 17.06 12.20 21.29
N TRP A 125 17.10 10.99 20.75
CA TRP A 125 16.19 9.90 21.14
C TRP A 125 16.85 8.95 22.15
N ASP A 126 16.02 8.24 22.91
CA ASP A 126 16.45 7.29 23.94
C ASP A 126 16.45 5.86 23.39
N GLN A 127 17.63 5.28 23.28
CA GLN A 127 17.84 3.92 22.77
C GLN A 127 17.24 2.83 23.68
N ALA A 128 17.03 3.11 24.97
CA ALA A 128 16.32 2.22 25.88
C ALA A 128 14.79 2.27 25.70
N VAL A 129 14.26 3.32 25.06
CA VAL A 129 12.81 3.51 24.81
C VAL A 129 12.55 3.62 23.31
N ARG A 130 12.31 2.47 22.66
CA ARG A 130 12.02 2.35 21.21
C ARG A 130 11.07 3.44 20.68
N SER A 131 9.97 3.72 21.38
CA SER A 131 8.94 4.67 20.94
C SER A 131 9.42 6.13 20.95
N SER A 132 10.50 6.45 21.66
CA SER A 132 11.13 7.77 21.61
C SER A 132 11.72 8.09 20.23
N LEU A 133 12.19 7.09 19.48
CA LEU A 133 12.64 7.26 18.08
C LEU A 133 11.48 7.66 17.17
N ILE A 134 10.32 7.04 17.35
CA ILE A 134 9.10 7.33 16.58
C ILE A 134 8.59 8.76 16.90
N VAL A 135 8.65 9.16 18.17
CA VAL A 135 8.40 10.56 18.59
C VAL A 135 9.45 11.52 18.00
N ALA A 136 10.73 11.13 17.96
CA ALA A 136 11.80 11.94 17.38
C ALA A 136 11.60 12.19 15.88
N PHE A 137 11.07 11.25 15.10
CA PHE A 137 10.71 11.49 13.70
C PHE A 137 9.57 12.52 13.54
N THR A 138 8.58 12.52 14.43
CA THR A 138 7.54 13.58 14.46
C THR A 138 8.16 14.95 14.71
N ILE A 139 9.05 15.04 15.71
CA ILE A 139 9.75 16.27 16.08
C ILE A 139 10.66 16.75 14.93
N ALA A 140 11.42 15.85 14.31
CA ALA A 140 12.27 16.12 13.17
C ALA A 140 11.49 16.74 12.00
N GLY A 141 10.32 16.17 11.69
CA GLY A 141 9.42 16.69 10.67
C GLY A 141 8.98 18.12 10.95
N VAL A 142 8.42 18.37 12.13
CA VAL A 142 7.80 19.65 12.53
C VAL A 142 8.82 20.76 12.83
N GLU A 143 9.91 20.43 13.51
CA GLU A 143 10.91 21.40 14.02
C GLU A 143 12.16 21.52 13.14
N ASP A 144 12.20 20.82 12.00
CA ASP A 144 13.34 20.80 11.08
C ASP A 144 14.65 20.34 11.80
N LEU A 145 14.57 19.26 12.60
CA LEU A 145 15.66 18.75 13.46
C LEU A 145 16.18 17.39 13.01
N LEU A 146 17.49 17.16 13.11
CA LEU A 146 18.11 15.85 12.85
C LEU A 146 17.85 14.87 13.99
N VAL A 147 17.52 13.61 13.70
CA VAL A 147 17.38 12.55 14.73
C VAL A 147 18.75 11.95 15.05
N VAL A 148 19.15 11.94 16.33
CA VAL A 148 20.43 11.38 16.79
C VAL A 148 20.27 10.61 18.11
N ASN A 149 21.08 9.59 18.38
CA ASN A 149 21.21 9.00 19.72
C ASN A 149 22.36 9.65 20.51
N SER A 150 22.59 9.20 21.75
CA SER A 150 23.68 9.69 22.61
C SER A 150 25.08 9.58 21.98
N ASP A 151 25.36 8.52 21.22
CA ASP A 151 26.69 8.24 20.66
C ASP A 151 27.05 9.19 19.49
N GLN A 152 26.04 9.82 18.91
CA GLN A 152 26.15 10.71 17.75
C GLN A 152 26.26 12.19 18.13
N LEU A 153 26.20 12.54 19.42
CA LEU A 153 26.23 13.94 19.88
C LEU A 153 27.51 14.67 19.49
N ASP A 154 28.68 14.06 19.69
CA ASP A 154 29.98 14.64 19.30
C ASP A 154 30.09 14.83 17.78
N LEU A 155 29.46 13.96 17.00
CA LEU A 155 29.39 14.07 15.54
C LEU A 155 28.46 15.23 15.13
N ALA A 156 27.26 15.31 15.69
CA ALA A 156 26.32 16.41 15.44
C ALA A 156 26.95 17.78 15.79
N ALA A 157 27.63 17.87 16.93
CA ALA A 157 28.30 19.09 17.39
C ALA A 157 29.43 19.54 16.44
N ARG A 158 30.21 18.63 15.85
CA ARG A 158 31.22 18.97 14.83
C ARG A 158 30.61 19.62 13.58
N HIS A 159 29.37 19.26 13.25
CA HIS A 159 28.61 19.84 12.13
C HIS A 159 27.71 21.02 12.54
N GLY A 160 27.91 21.58 13.75
CA GLY A 160 27.20 22.76 14.23
C GLY A 160 25.74 22.52 14.63
N LEU A 161 25.35 21.26 14.85
CA LEU A 161 23.98 20.90 15.23
C LEU A 161 23.88 20.79 16.75
N GLU A 162 23.30 21.82 17.37
CA GLU A 162 23.00 21.85 18.81
C GLU A 162 21.77 20.99 19.16
N VAL A 163 21.74 20.47 20.40
CA VAL A 163 20.58 19.74 20.94
C VAL A 163 19.46 20.72 21.23
N VAL A 164 18.35 20.59 20.50
CA VAL A 164 17.15 21.43 20.65
C VAL A 164 16.07 20.71 21.46
N VAL A 165 15.97 19.38 21.32
CA VAL A 165 15.08 18.53 22.12
C VAL A 165 15.86 17.30 22.59
N ASP A 166 15.72 16.95 23.86
CA ASP A 166 16.34 15.76 24.46
C ASP A 166 15.25 14.87 25.04
N LEU A 167 15.15 13.63 24.56
CA LEU A 167 14.16 12.64 24.98
C LEU A 167 14.76 11.54 25.88
N ARG A 168 16.06 11.63 26.21
CA ARG A 168 16.73 10.68 27.12
C ARG A 168 16.11 10.78 28.50
N ASP A 169 15.85 9.62 29.11
CA ASP A 169 15.18 9.47 30.41
C ASP A 169 13.73 10.04 30.49
N GLN A 170 13.23 10.72 29.45
CA GLN A 170 11.93 11.42 29.42
C GLN A 170 10.73 10.45 29.44
N PHE A 171 10.93 9.20 29.02
CA PHE A 171 9.89 8.19 28.81
C PHE A 171 10.16 6.87 29.55
N THR A 172 11.20 6.80 30.38
CA THR A 172 11.59 5.56 31.07
C THR A 172 10.47 5.05 31.98
N GLY A 173 9.95 3.86 31.65
CA GLY A 173 8.88 3.20 32.40
C GLY A 173 7.44 3.67 32.10
N GLN A 174 7.25 4.60 31.15
CA GLN A 174 5.93 4.97 30.62
C GLN A 174 5.45 3.96 29.58
N ASP A 175 4.14 3.87 29.37
CA ASP A 175 3.56 3.09 28.28
C ASP A 175 3.43 3.91 26.97
N ASP A 176 3.19 3.21 25.86
CA ASP A 176 3.06 3.86 24.54
C ASP A 176 1.90 4.86 24.46
N ALA A 177 0.81 4.68 25.23
CA ALA A 177 -0.28 5.65 25.24
C ALA A 177 0.18 6.96 25.90
N GLU A 178 0.92 6.89 27.01
CA GLU A 178 1.51 8.06 27.67
C GLU A 178 2.52 8.77 26.75
N ILE A 179 3.43 8.02 26.12
CA ILE A 179 4.48 8.54 25.23
C ILE A 179 3.87 9.23 24.00
N TYR A 180 2.93 8.57 23.32
CA TYR A 180 2.30 9.16 22.14
C TYR A 180 1.30 10.27 22.51
N GLN A 181 0.67 10.25 23.70
CA GLN A 181 -0.15 11.37 24.18
C GLN A 181 0.71 12.61 24.44
N TRP A 182 1.89 12.44 25.05
CA TRP A 182 2.88 13.53 25.24
C TRP A 182 3.26 14.19 23.91
N ALA A 183 3.46 13.38 22.86
CA ALA A 183 3.81 13.84 21.52
C ALA A 183 2.62 14.50 20.81
N TYR A 184 1.44 13.91 20.96
CA TYR A 184 0.19 14.44 20.41
C TYR A 184 -0.05 15.88 20.91
N ASP A 185 -0.02 16.09 22.22
CA ASP A 185 -0.37 17.38 22.84
C ASP A 185 0.64 18.52 22.53
N ARG A 186 1.85 18.20 22.04
CA ARG A 186 2.92 19.18 21.73
C ARG A 186 3.14 19.43 20.24
N TYR A 187 2.94 18.40 19.42
CA TYR A 187 3.35 18.44 18.02
C TYR A 187 2.20 18.18 17.05
N TYR A 188 1.17 17.40 17.44
CA TYR A 188 0.12 16.99 16.50
C TYR A 188 -0.56 18.18 15.83
N GLU A 189 -0.85 19.29 16.52
CA GLU A 189 -1.44 20.50 15.91
C GLU A 189 -0.67 21.01 14.68
N ARG A 190 0.66 20.86 14.69
CA ARG A 190 1.58 21.32 13.63
C ARG A 190 2.00 20.22 12.65
N CYS A 191 1.55 18.99 12.85
CA CYS A 191 1.72 17.89 11.92
C CYS A 191 0.75 18.00 10.74
N SER A 192 1.09 17.34 9.63
CA SER A 192 0.17 17.13 8.50
C SER A 192 -1.14 16.48 8.94
N ARG A 193 -2.20 16.75 8.16
CA ARG A 193 -3.51 16.08 8.19
C ARG A 193 -3.78 15.24 6.94
N ASP A 194 -2.83 15.24 6.03
CA ASP A 194 -2.88 14.48 4.78
C ASP A 194 -2.07 13.18 4.88
N PHE A 195 -1.15 13.11 5.85
CA PHE A 195 -0.29 11.96 6.12
C PHE A 195 -0.17 11.65 7.62
N TYR A 196 -0.47 10.41 7.98
CA TYR A 196 -0.17 9.80 9.28
C TYR A 196 0.72 8.58 9.04
N VAL A 197 1.79 8.40 9.83
CA VAL A 197 2.78 7.32 9.60
C VAL A 197 2.80 6.34 10.76
N VAL A 198 2.71 5.05 10.44
CA VAL A 198 2.74 3.93 11.38
C VAL A 198 4.08 3.20 11.25
N LEU A 199 4.91 3.26 12.30
CA LEU A 199 6.24 2.63 12.36
C LEU A 199 6.27 1.41 13.29
N GLY A 200 5.21 0.61 13.23
CA GLY A 200 5.09 -0.65 13.96
C GLY A 200 5.98 -1.71 13.34
N GLY A 201 5.48 -2.35 12.27
CA GLY A 201 6.21 -3.36 11.50
C GLY A 201 6.90 -4.41 12.38
N GLU A 202 8.21 -4.52 12.23
CA GLU A 202 9.12 -5.30 13.07
C GLU A 202 9.02 -4.91 14.56
N TYR A 203 8.57 -5.80 15.45
CA TYR A 203 8.47 -5.52 16.89
C TYR A 203 9.80 -5.73 17.63
N GLY A 204 9.96 -5.10 18.81
CA GLY A 204 11.07 -5.36 19.72
C GLY A 204 12.39 -4.74 19.26
N ALA A 205 13.43 -5.57 19.10
CA ALA A 205 14.82 -5.12 18.94
C ALA A 205 15.21 -4.62 17.53
N VAL A 206 14.36 -4.84 16.53
CA VAL A 206 14.60 -4.45 15.12
C VAL A 206 13.55 -3.41 14.71
N MET A 207 13.95 -2.38 13.96
CA MET A 207 13.01 -1.47 13.30
C MET A 207 13.54 -1.14 11.91
N LYS A 208 12.67 -1.23 10.90
CA LYS A 208 13.01 -0.93 9.49
C LYS A 208 12.18 0.25 8.97
N PRO A 209 12.35 1.50 9.49
CA PRO A 209 11.42 2.60 9.26
C PRO A 209 11.72 3.33 7.93
N GLY A 210 11.81 2.59 6.82
CA GLY A 210 12.18 3.12 5.50
C GLY A 210 11.31 4.29 5.01
N ILE A 211 10.03 4.35 5.39
CA ILE A 211 9.10 5.43 5.02
C ILE A 211 9.27 6.70 5.87
N ALA A 212 10.16 6.68 6.87
CA ALA A 212 10.35 7.82 7.77
C ALA A 212 10.95 9.05 7.07
N ASP A 213 11.67 8.87 5.96
CA ASP A 213 12.16 9.96 5.12
C ASP A 213 11.00 10.85 4.62
N PHE A 214 9.96 10.23 4.06
CA PHE A 214 8.79 10.90 3.53
C PHE A 214 7.90 11.45 4.65
N GLY A 215 7.72 10.69 5.74
CA GLY A 215 7.01 11.19 6.91
C GLY A 215 7.65 12.45 7.50
N VAL A 216 8.98 12.50 7.57
CA VAL A 216 9.73 13.69 8.00
C VAL A 216 9.53 14.81 6.98
N GLN A 217 9.73 14.55 5.68
CA GLN A 217 9.54 15.53 4.60
C GLN A 217 8.16 16.19 4.67
N GLN A 218 7.10 15.41 4.84
CA GLN A 218 5.70 15.84 4.89
C GLN A 218 5.23 16.33 6.27
N ARG A 219 6.11 16.42 7.27
CA ARG A 219 5.79 16.82 8.65
C ARG A 219 4.67 15.96 9.27
N ALA A 220 4.63 14.66 8.96
CA ALA A 220 3.60 13.75 9.44
C ALA A 220 3.66 13.56 10.97
N PHE A 221 2.54 13.12 11.56
CA PHE A 221 2.56 12.53 12.91
C PHE A 221 2.95 11.06 12.79
N PHE A 222 3.82 10.59 13.68
CA PHE A 222 4.28 9.21 13.72
C PHE A 222 3.83 8.50 14.99
N SER A 223 3.38 7.24 14.88
CA SER A 223 3.20 6.38 16.06
C SER A 223 3.34 4.89 15.74
N ASP A 224 3.27 4.08 16.79
CA ASP A 224 2.97 2.65 16.73
C ASP A 224 1.84 2.35 17.75
N LEU A 225 0.75 3.13 17.65
CA LEU A 225 -0.44 2.95 18.48
C LEU A 225 -1.24 1.74 18.03
N SER A 226 -1.61 0.90 19.00
CA SER A 226 -2.39 -0.32 18.76
C SER A 226 -3.87 -0.05 18.46
N ALA A 227 -4.39 -0.70 17.43
CA ALA A 227 -5.82 -0.81 17.13
C ALA A 227 -6.54 -1.90 17.96
N ASN A 228 -5.82 -2.63 18.81
CA ASN A 228 -6.37 -3.75 19.58
C ASN A 228 -7.23 -3.26 20.75
N PRO A 229 -8.49 -3.72 20.91
CA PRO A 229 -9.35 -3.37 22.05
C PRO A 229 -8.76 -3.72 23.43
N LYS A 230 -7.77 -4.62 23.51
CA LYS A 230 -7.01 -4.94 24.72
C LYS A 230 -6.08 -3.80 25.18
N HIS A 231 -5.82 -2.81 24.32
CA HIS A 231 -5.01 -1.62 24.60
C HIS A 231 -5.87 -0.33 24.55
N PRO A 232 -6.89 -0.17 25.43
CA PRO A 232 -7.94 0.84 25.26
C PRO A 232 -7.43 2.29 25.26
N ALA A 233 -6.36 2.60 25.98
CA ALA A 233 -5.76 3.94 25.98
C ALA A 233 -5.08 4.28 24.63
N GLN A 234 -4.34 3.33 24.06
CA GLN A 234 -3.73 3.49 22.73
C GLN A 234 -4.80 3.58 21.65
N LEU A 235 -5.82 2.70 21.69
CA LEU A 235 -6.93 2.72 20.75
C LEU A 235 -7.71 4.04 20.82
N ALA A 236 -7.96 4.59 22.02
CA ALA A 236 -8.61 5.89 22.17
C ALA A 236 -7.79 7.04 21.55
N LEU A 237 -6.46 7.03 21.69
CA LEU A 237 -5.59 8.01 21.05
C LEU A 237 -5.51 7.81 19.53
N LEU A 238 -5.43 6.57 19.05
CA LEU A 238 -5.44 6.26 17.62
C LEU A 238 -6.73 6.75 16.94
N ASN A 239 -7.88 6.57 17.59
CA ASN A 239 -9.15 7.14 17.14
C ASN A 239 -9.08 8.67 17.03
N ARG A 240 -8.45 9.38 17.98
CA ARG A 240 -8.23 10.85 17.90
C ARG A 240 -7.29 11.24 16.75
N VAL A 241 -6.25 10.44 16.49
CA VAL A 241 -5.29 10.67 15.40
C VAL A 241 -5.93 10.47 14.03
N LEU A 242 -6.75 9.43 13.87
CA LEU A 242 -7.47 9.14 12.61
C LEU A 242 -8.64 10.11 12.38
N ALA A 243 -9.43 10.41 13.41
CA ALA A 243 -10.53 11.37 13.34
C ALA A 243 -10.08 12.81 13.02
N GLY A 244 -8.84 13.16 13.35
CA GLY A 244 -8.28 14.48 13.08
C GLY A 244 -7.72 14.67 11.66
N GLN A 245 -7.59 13.61 10.85
CA GLN A 245 -7.09 13.70 9.48
C GLN A 245 -8.09 14.35 8.51
N ASN A 246 -7.58 14.84 7.39
CA ASN A 246 -8.40 15.32 6.28
C ASN A 246 -9.11 14.16 5.56
N PRO A 247 -10.27 14.39 4.91
CA PRO A 247 -10.89 13.39 4.04
C PRO A 247 -9.93 12.92 2.95
N ALA A 248 -9.85 11.61 2.73
CA ALA A 248 -8.93 10.96 1.79
C ALA A 248 -7.42 11.11 2.08
N SER A 249 -7.04 11.43 3.33
CA SER A 249 -5.64 11.31 3.78
C SER A 249 -5.09 9.89 3.64
N ILE A 250 -3.76 9.77 3.66
CA ILE A 250 -3.07 8.48 3.64
C ILE A 250 -2.53 8.12 5.02
N VAL A 251 -2.81 6.90 5.45
CA VAL A 251 -2.14 6.21 6.55
C VAL A 251 -0.99 5.40 5.94
N LEU A 252 0.22 5.86 6.14
CA LEU A 252 1.44 5.29 5.60
C LEU A 252 2.08 4.32 6.57
N GLY A 253 2.77 3.31 6.04
CA GLY A 253 3.57 2.41 6.86
C GLY A 253 2.79 1.17 7.30
N TRP A 254 3.15 0.57 8.44
CA TRP A 254 2.55 -0.69 8.87
C TRP A 254 2.44 -0.81 10.39
N HIS A 255 1.32 -1.39 10.83
CA HIS A 255 1.05 -1.76 12.22
C HIS A 255 2.06 -2.81 12.74
N SER A 256 2.10 -3.08 14.04
CA SER A 256 2.95 -4.14 14.58
C SER A 256 2.15 -5.36 15.00
N TYR A 257 2.47 -6.52 14.43
CA TYR A 257 1.93 -7.82 14.84
C TYR A 257 2.23 -8.20 16.31
N GLY A 258 3.11 -7.46 17.00
CA GLY A 258 3.30 -7.55 18.45
C GLY A 258 2.22 -6.85 19.29
N LYS A 259 1.33 -6.07 18.66
CA LYS A 259 0.31 -5.22 19.33
C LYS A 259 -1.11 -5.49 18.85
N ASP A 260 -1.31 -5.54 17.54
CA ASP A 260 -2.60 -5.68 16.87
C ASP A 260 -2.50 -6.55 15.61
N THR A 261 -3.63 -6.78 14.96
CA THR A 261 -3.71 -7.50 13.69
C THR A 261 -3.98 -6.53 12.53
N GLU A 262 -3.61 -6.96 11.33
CA GLU A 262 -3.98 -6.28 10.08
C GLU A 262 -5.51 -6.09 9.97
N GLY A 263 -6.25 -7.13 10.35
CA GLY A 263 -7.70 -7.12 10.56
C GLY A 263 -8.17 -5.92 11.40
N GLN A 264 -7.62 -5.76 12.61
CA GLN A 264 -7.96 -4.66 13.52
C GLN A 264 -7.57 -3.29 12.95
N HIS A 265 -6.33 -3.15 12.45
CA HIS A 265 -5.79 -1.86 12.03
C HIS A 265 -6.48 -1.33 10.78
N THR A 266 -6.54 -2.12 9.71
CA THR A 266 -7.12 -1.72 8.42
C THR A 266 -8.63 -1.48 8.53
N THR A 267 -9.34 -2.25 9.35
CA THR A 267 -10.76 -2.00 9.69
C THR A 267 -10.94 -0.64 10.38
N LEU A 268 -10.09 -0.34 11.37
CA LEU A 268 -10.17 0.94 12.09
C LEU A 268 -9.90 2.13 11.15
N VAL A 269 -8.90 2.03 10.27
CA VAL A 269 -8.61 3.07 9.26
C VAL A 269 -9.77 3.22 8.27
N GLY A 270 -10.35 2.10 7.82
CA GLY A 270 -11.51 2.07 6.93
C GLY A 270 -12.78 2.71 7.51
N ASN A 271 -13.05 2.56 8.81
CA ASN A 271 -14.14 3.26 9.52
C ASN A 271 -14.03 4.80 9.40
N TYR A 272 -12.81 5.33 9.32
CA TYR A 272 -12.59 6.76 9.09
C TYR A 272 -12.65 7.16 7.60
N GLY A 273 -12.70 6.19 6.68
CA GLY A 273 -12.69 6.43 5.24
C GLY A 273 -11.34 6.96 4.74
N LEU A 274 -10.27 6.54 5.42
CA LEU A 274 -8.89 6.89 5.07
C LEU A 274 -8.25 5.72 4.31
N LYS A 275 -7.21 6.01 3.53
CA LYS A 275 -6.56 5.03 2.65
C LYS A 275 -5.25 4.57 3.31
N MET A 276 -4.94 3.27 3.33
CA MET A 276 -3.59 2.81 3.70
C MET A 276 -2.69 2.72 2.46
N GLU A 277 -1.39 2.96 2.60
CA GLU A 277 -0.44 2.86 1.49
C GLU A 277 1.00 2.59 1.94
N GLY A 278 1.71 1.74 1.19
CA GLY A 278 3.06 1.31 1.51
C GLY A 278 3.21 0.48 2.79
N LEU A 279 4.41 -0.04 3.02
CA LEU A 279 4.81 -0.68 4.28
C LEU A 279 5.74 0.25 5.06
N HIS A 280 5.92 -0.01 6.35
CA HIS A 280 6.82 0.76 7.23
C HIS A 280 8.27 0.87 6.68
N ASN A 281 8.67 -0.06 5.82
CA ASN A 281 10.00 -0.17 5.21
C ASN A 281 10.05 0.28 3.73
N LEU A 282 8.98 0.87 3.18
CA LEU A 282 8.97 1.44 1.82
C LEU A 282 9.99 2.59 1.71
N PRO A 283 11.08 2.47 0.94
CA PRO A 283 12.19 3.41 1.02
C PRO A 283 12.07 4.58 0.03
N ASN A 284 12.80 5.66 0.33
CA ASN A 284 13.13 6.75 -0.62
C ASN A 284 11.94 7.54 -1.20
N VAL A 285 10.75 7.47 -0.58
CA VAL A 285 9.55 8.13 -1.09
C VAL A 285 9.69 9.66 -1.05
N SER A 286 10.50 10.22 -0.14
CA SER A 286 10.85 11.65 -0.16
C SER A 286 11.64 12.05 -1.40
N PHE A 287 12.35 11.11 -2.04
CA PHE A 287 13.06 11.35 -3.29
C PHE A 287 12.15 11.10 -4.50
N THR A 288 11.50 9.94 -4.57
CA THR A 288 10.78 9.51 -5.78
C THR A 288 9.46 10.25 -6.01
N SER A 289 8.74 10.66 -4.96
CA SER A 289 7.49 11.45 -5.09
C SER A 289 7.65 12.81 -5.77
N GLN A 290 8.88 13.34 -5.80
CA GLN A 290 9.19 14.62 -6.44
C GLN A 290 9.53 14.49 -7.93
N ILE A 291 9.76 13.26 -8.43
CA ILE A 291 10.23 13.01 -9.79
C ILE A 291 9.03 12.75 -10.71
N PRO A 292 8.83 13.56 -11.76
CA PRO A 292 7.76 13.33 -12.73
C PRO A 292 8.09 12.15 -13.64
N LEU A 293 7.04 11.62 -14.30
CA LEU A 293 7.19 10.75 -15.47
C LEU A 293 7.95 11.49 -16.58
N THR A 294 8.67 10.75 -17.43
CA THR A 294 9.35 11.38 -18.57
C THR A 294 8.33 11.89 -19.61
N PRO A 295 8.64 12.96 -20.37
CA PRO A 295 7.65 13.61 -21.26
C PRO A 295 7.12 12.76 -22.42
N ASP A 296 7.79 11.64 -22.71
CA ASP A 296 7.48 10.68 -23.77
C ASP A 296 6.72 9.44 -23.28
N PHE A 297 6.46 9.33 -21.98
CA PHE A 297 5.82 8.16 -21.37
C PHE A 297 4.30 8.33 -21.21
N GLU A 298 3.56 7.26 -21.49
CA GLU A 298 2.13 7.13 -21.23
C GLU A 298 1.85 5.74 -20.63
N PHE A 299 0.99 5.69 -19.60
CA PHE A 299 0.59 4.42 -18.99
C PHE A 299 -0.24 3.61 -19.99
N THR A 300 0.26 2.43 -20.34
CA THR A 300 -0.39 1.48 -21.24
C THR A 300 -0.27 0.07 -20.67
N ASN A 301 -1.35 -0.68 -20.69
CA ASN A 301 -1.45 -2.04 -20.16
C ASN A 301 -1.56 -3.06 -21.31
N ASN A 302 -1.24 -4.32 -21.06
CA ASN A 302 -1.25 -5.38 -22.09
C ASN A 302 -2.66 -5.96 -22.26
N HIS A 303 -3.58 -5.13 -22.76
CA HIS A 303 -4.95 -5.56 -23.05
C HIS A 303 -4.99 -6.59 -24.17
N THR A 304 -5.47 -7.79 -23.84
CA THR A 304 -5.60 -8.92 -24.77
C THR A 304 -7.00 -9.06 -25.35
N VAL A 305 -7.99 -8.42 -24.69
CA VAL A 305 -9.38 -8.30 -25.17
C VAL A 305 -9.89 -6.87 -25.10
N GLU A 306 -10.72 -6.50 -26.08
CA GLU A 306 -11.46 -5.23 -26.06
C GLU A 306 -12.62 -5.26 -25.04
N PRO A 307 -13.05 -4.10 -24.50
CA PRO A 307 -14.09 -4.04 -23.47
C PRO A 307 -15.45 -4.58 -23.94
N ASP A 308 -15.76 -4.53 -25.23
CA ASP A 308 -16.97 -5.07 -25.85
C ASP A 308 -16.76 -6.46 -26.48
N ALA A 309 -15.54 -7.00 -26.46
CA ALA A 309 -15.25 -8.32 -27.00
C ALA A 309 -16.08 -9.41 -26.30
N THR A 310 -16.64 -10.31 -27.11
CA THR A 310 -17.33 -11.51 -26.65
C THR A 310 -16.48 -12.72 -26.99
N LEU A 311 -15.83 -13.29 -25.98
CA LEU A 311 -15.21 -14.62 -26.09
C LEU A 311 -16.27 -15.70 -25.85
N VAL A 312 -15.98 -16.94 -26.24
CA VAL A 312 -16.83 -18.11 -26.00
C VAL A 312 -15.98 -19.18 -25.34
N ALA A 313 -16.29 -19.53 -24.10
CA ALA A 313 -15.56 -20.54 -23.35
C ALA A 313 -15.88 -21.96 -23.83
N GLU A 314 -14.82 -22.74 -24.06
CA GLU A 314 -14.87 -24.16 -24.40
C GLU A 314 -15.02 -25.03 -23.13
N ASP A 315 -15.18 -26.34 -23.27
CA ASP A 315 -15.29 -27.26 -22.12
C ASP A 315 -13.92 -27.63 -21.50
N LYS A 316 -13.20 -26.60 -21.05
CA LYS A 316 -11.82 -26.66 -20.52
C LYS A 316 -11.71 -26.21 -19.06
N VAL A 317 -10.52 -26.36 -18.48
CA VAL A 317 -10.11 -25.62 -17.29
C VAL A 317 -9.35 -24.37 -17.74
N TYR A 318 -9.83 -23.20 -17.38
CA TYR A 318 -9.11 -21.93 -17.53
C TYR A 318 -8.48 -21.54 -16.20
N VAL A 319 -7.23 -21.08 -16.23
CA VAL A 319 -6.49 -20.62 -15.04
C VAL A 319 -6.03 -19.18 -15.24
N ALA A 320 -6.18 -18.33 -14.24
CA ALA A 320 -5.52 -17.04 -14.16
C ALA A 320 -4.77 -16.92 -12.83
N ALA A 321 -3.47 -16.60 -12.89
CA ALA A 321 -2.59 -16.43 -11.74
C ALA A 321 -2.31 -14.95 -11.50
N ILE A 322 -2.44 -14.49 -10.25
CA ILE A 322 -2.29 -13.07 -9.86
C ILE A 322 -1.40 -12.96 -8.62
N ALA A 323 -0.45 -12.03 -8.62
CA ALA A 323 0.28 -11.63 -7.41
C ALA A 323 -0.18 -10.25 -6.88
N THR A 324 -0.22 -10.15 -5.55
CA THR A 324 -0.67 -8.97 -4.80
C THR A 324 0.39 -8.50 -3.79
N ASP A 325 -0.04 -7.73 -2.78
CA ASP A 325 0.79 -7.18 -1.69
C ASP A 325 1.78 -6.10 -2.11
N SER A 326 1.74 -5.64 -3.38
CA SER A 326 2.70 -4.80 -4.10
C SER A 326 3.56 -5.55 -5.11
N MET A 327 3.45 -5.17 -6.39
CA MET A 327 4.39 -5.55 -7.46
C MET A 327 5.86 -5.16 -7.17
N GLY A 328 6.12 -4.27 -6.20
CA GLY A 328 7.47 -3.88 -5.76
C GLY A 328 8.12 -4.78 -4.72
N ILE A 329 7.43 -5.79 -4.19
CA ILE A 329 8.00 -6.76 -3.25
C ILE A 329 8.05 -8.17 -3.87
N GLY A 330 9.23 -8.79 -3.91
CA GLY A 330 9.41 -10.17 -4.36
C GLY A 330 9.43 -10.40 -5.87
N ALA A 331 8.39 -11.02 -6.43
CA ALA A 331 8.47 -11.87 -7.62
C ALA A 331 8.80 -11.17 -8.95
N TRP A 332 8.61 -9.85 -9.06
CA TRP A 332 8.81 -9.09 -10.30
C TRP A 332 10.21 -9.26 -10.90
N THR A 333 11.24 -9.27 -10.06
CA THR A 333 12.67 -9.36 -10.43
C THR A 333 13.16 -10.80 -10.60
N LYS A 334 12.28 -11.81 -10.44
CA LYS A 334 12.65 -13.23 -10.36
C LYS A 334 12.57 -13.95 -11.72
N PRO A 335 13.23 -15.12 -11.86
CA PRO A 335 13.13 -15.93 -13.06
C PRO A 335 11.71 -16.36 -13.42
N GLY A 336 11.49 -16.61 -14.71
CA GLY A 336 10.22 -17.11 -15.27
C GLY A 336 9.22 -16.03 -15.71
N ARG A 337 9.45 -14.74 -15.39
CA ARG A 337 8.56 -13.65 -15.86
C ARG A 337 8.44 -13.68 -17.39
N GLY A 338 7.21 -13.57 -17.89
CA GLY A 338 6.90 -13.70 -19.32
C GLY A 338 6.68 -15.14 -19.84
N ARG A 339 6.89 -16.19 -19.03
CA ARG A 339 6.65 -17.59 -19.44
C ARG A 339 5.17 -17.95 -19.60
N ILE A 340 4.33 -17.43 -18.70
CA ILE A 340 2.87 -17.60 -18.69
C ILE A 340 2.19 -16.23 -18.51
N PRO A 341 0.94 -16.06 -18.94
CA PRO A 341 0.13 -14.90 -18.57
C PRO A 341 0.03 -14.74 -17.06
N TYR A 342 0.17 -13.51 -16.56
CA TYR A 342 0.27 -13.25 -15.13
C TYR A 342 -0.29 -11.87 -14.73
N GLY A 343 -1.13 -11.83 -13.70
CA GLY A 343 -1.72 -10.62 -13.15
C GLY A 343 -0.87 -9.99 -12.04
N TRP A 344 -0.76 -8.66 -12.03
CA TRP A 344 -0.04 -7.91 -11.00
C TRP A 344 -0.88 -6.75 -10.46
N GLN A 345 -1.06 -6.72 -9.14
CA GLN A 345 -1.71 -5.60 -8.46
C GLN A 345 -0.81 -4.37 -8.41
N VAL A 346 -1.31 -3.24 -8.92
CA VAL A 346 -0.60 -1.96 -8.96
C VAL A 346 -0.92 -1.11 -7.73
N LEU A 347 0.11 -0.57 -7.07
CA LEU A 347 -0.06 0.45 -6.03
C LEU A 347 -0.42 1.77 -6.70
N MET A 348 -1.72 2.03 -6.85
CA MET A 348 -2.18 3.12 -7.70
C MET A 348 -1.72 4.51 -7.23
N ASN A 349 -1.55 4.73 -5.92
CA ASN A 349 -1.02 5.99 -5.38
C ASN A 349 0.44 6.25 -5.76
N TRP A 350 1.19 5.24 -6.26
CA TRP A 350 2.54 5.46 -6.75
C TRP A 350 2.59 6.29 -8.03
N SER A 351 1.44 6.55 -8.68
CA SER A 351 1.28 7.58 -9.72
C SER A 351 1.71 8.98 -9.26
N TRP A 352 1.78 9.20 -7.95
CA TRP A 352 2.29 10.43 -7.33
C TRP A 352 3.25 10.20 -6.15
N MET A 353 3.20 9.05 -5.45
CA MET A 353 4.17 8.72 -4.39
C MET A 353 5.52 8.23 -4.92
N SER A 354 5.54 7.52 -6.05
CA SER A 354 6.79 7.04 -6.65
C SER A 354 6.65 6.87 -8.17
N PRO A 355 6.35 7.95 -8.92
CA PRO A 355 6.13 7.88 -10.37
C PRO A 355 7.21 7.13 -11.16
N PRO A 356 8.53 7.33 -10.93
CA PRO A 356 9.56 6.59 -11.67
C PRO A 356 9.55 5.08 -11.39
N ALA A 357 9.02 4.64 -10.24
CA ALA A 357 8.88 3.20 -9.97
C ALA A 357 7.70 2.59 -10.74
N LEU A 358 6.57 3.30 -10.90
CA LEU A 358 5.53 2.85 -11.84
C LEU A 358 6.02 2.91 -13.29
N GLN A 359 6.75 3.96 -13.68
CA GLN A 359 7.30 4.04 -15.03
C GLN A 359 8.22 2.85 -15.33
N PHE A 360 9.09 2.48 -14.38
CA PHE A 360 9.92 1.27 -14.45
C PHE A 360 9.09 0.02 -14.73
N PHE A 361 8.02 -0.25 -13.98
CA PHE A 361 7.17 -1.43 -14.21
C PHE A 361 6.50 -1.42 -15.60
N TYR A 362 5.98 -0.27 -16.04
CA TYR A 362 5.27 -0.16 -17.32
C TYR A 362 6.20 -0.24 -18.54
N GLU A 363 7.49 0.07 -18.39
CA GLU A 363 8.52 -0.10 -19.42
C GLU A 363 9.21 -1.48 -19.35
N ASP A 364 9.25 -2.13 -18.17
CA ASP A 364 9.84 -3.47 -17.95
C ASP A 364 8.83 -4.62 -18.17
N LYS A 365 7.53 -4.34 -18.30
CA LYS A 365 6.48 -5.35 -18.50
C LYS A 365 6.72 -6.18 -19.76
N THR A 366 6.59 -7.50 -19.64
CA THR A 366 6.56 -8.43 -20.78
C THR A 366 5.14 -8.45 -21.39
N PRO A 367 4.93 -8.97 -22.61
CA PRO A 367 3.59 -9.09 -23.20
C PRO A 367 2.59 -9.95 -22.41
N ASN A 368 3.08 -10.76 -21.46
CA ASN A 368 2.27 -11.64 -20.62
C ASN A 368 1.94 -11.03 -19.24
N ASP A 369 2.51 -9.89 -18.87
CA ASP A 369 2.21 -9.21 -17.61
C ASP A 369 0.96 -8.32 -17.77
N TYR A 370 -0.06 -8.52 -16.93
CA TYR A 370 -1.31 -7.75 -16.95
C TYR A 370 -1.51 -6.99 -15.64
N PHE A 371 -1.78 -5.69 -15.70
CA PHE A 371 -1.92 -4.85 -14.51
C PHE A 371 -3.36 -4.68 -14.06
N ILE A 372 -3.60 -4.77 -12.75
CA ILE A 372 -4.91 -4.61 -12.12
C ILE A 372 -4.90 -3.57 -10.99
N ALA A 373 -6.07 -2.98 -10.72
CA ALA A 373 -6.29 -2.11 -9.57
C ALA A 373 -6.66 -2.93 -8.34
N GLY A 374 -6.32 -2.43 -7.15
CA GLY A 374 -6.58 -3.08 -5.85
C GLY A 374 -5.72 -2.40 -4.77
N LEU A 375 -6.04 -2.48 -3.47
CA LEU A 375 -6.95 -3.39 -2.77
C LEU A 375 -7.74 -2.63 -1.68
N SER A 376 -8.94 -2.07 -1.86
CA SER A 376 -10.04 -2.50 -2.73
C SER A 376 -10.67 -1.32 -3.45
N GLY A 377 -9.83 -0.37 -3.83
CA GLY A 377 -10.23 0.98 -4.20
C GLY A 377 -8.98 1.84 -4.41
N PRO A 378 -8.94 3.11 -3.94
CA PRO A 378 -7.86 4.04 -4.26
C PRO A 378 -6.54 3.76 -3.52
N GLY A 379 -6.49 2.79 -2.60
CA GLY A 379 -5.35 2.39 -1.79
C GLY A 379 -5.74 1.16 -0.96
N TYR A 380 -4.93 0.75 0.02
CA TYR A 380 -5.25 -0.43 0.84
C TYR A 380 -6.42 -0.14 1.81
N MET A 381 -7.52 -0.89 1.69
CA MET A 381 -8.79 -0.69 2.40
C MET A 381 -9.64 -1.97 2.45
N TYR A 382 -10.30 -2.20 3.60
CA TYR A 382 -11.37 -3.22 3.76
C TYR A 382 -12.76 -2.60 3.55
N PRO A 383 -13.44 -2.87 2.42
CA PRO A 383 -14.65 -2.14 2.02
C PRO A 383 -15.90 -2.40 2.85
N LYS A 384 -16.00 -3.50 3.63
CA LYS A 384 -17.08 -3.73 4.60
C LYS A 384 -17.02 -2.74 5.76
N SER A 385 -15.83 -2.25 6.12
CA SER A 385 -15.63 -1.22 7.16
C SER A 385 -15.86 0.22 6.70
N ILE A 386 -15.91 0.48 5.38
CA ILE A 386 -16.05 1.85 4.85
C ILE A 386 -17.49 2.34 5.04
N PRO A 387 -17.71 3.48 5.73
CA PRO A 387 -19.03 4.10 5.85
C PRO A 387 -19.66 4.39 4.48
N ALA A 388 -20.94 4.06 4.34
CA ALA A 388 -21.64 4.10 3.05
C ALA A 388 -21.67 5.50 2.39
N ASP A 389 -21.61 6.57 3.19
CA ASP A 389 -21.53 7.96 2.73
C ASP A 389 -20.14 8.36 2.20
N LYS A 390 -19.08 7.67 2.65
CA LYS A 390 -17.69 7.91 2.20
C LYS A 390 -17.31 7.09 0.97
N PHE A 391 -17.93 5.93 0.78
CA PHE A 391 -17.62 4.99 -0.30
C PHE A 391 -17.62 5.61 -1.72
N PRO A 392 -18.61 6.43 -2.15
CA PRO A 392 -18.62 7.01 -3.50
C PRO A 392 -17.45 7.95 -3.80
N ALA A 393 -16.97 8.70 -2.80
CA ALA A 393 -15.84 9.60 -2.99
C ALA A 393 -14.54 8.81 -3.18
N LEU A 394 -14.32 7.76 -2.38
CA LEU A 394 -13.17 6.87 -2.46
C LEU A 394 -13.16 6.08 -3.78
N MET A 395 -14.31 5.56 -4.22
CA MET A 395 -14.37 4.86 -5.51
C MET A 395 -14.24 5.82 -6.71
N SER A 396 -14.65 7.08 -6.58
CA SER A 396 -14.38 8.09 -7.60
C SER A 396 -12.89 8.43 -7.73
N ASP A 397 -12.13 8.35 -6.63
CA ASP A 397 -10.66 8.48 -6.64
C ASP A 397 -10.04 7.25 -7.34
N ALA A 398 -10.47 6.04 -6.94
CA ALA A 398 -10.05 4.78 -7.58
C ALA A 398 -10.29 4.76 -9.09
N ARG A 399 -11.46 5.20 -9.57
CA ARG A 399 -11.76 5.35 -11.00
C ARG A 399 -10.81 6.30 -11.72
N GLY A 400 -10.45 7.41 -11.07
CA GLY A 400 -9.49 8.37 -11.61
C GLY A 400 -8.14 7.73 -11.83
N LEU A 401 -7.64 7.05 -10.80
CA LEU A 401 -6.37 6.31 -10.84
C LEU A 401 -6.40 5.17 -11.87
N MET A 402 -7.45 4.34 -11.90
CA MET A 402 -7.63 3.28 -12.90
C MET A 402 -7.54 3.81 -14.32
N LYS A 403 -8.21 4.93 -14.61
CA LYS A 403 -8.18 5.58 -15.92
C LYS A 403 -6.78 6.12 -16.25
N THR A 404 -6.10 6.72 -15.28
CA THR A 404 -4.72 7.22 -15.46
C THR A 404 -3.71 6.10 -15.73
N LEU A 405 -3.95 4.91 -15.17
CA LEU A 405 -3.03 3.77 -15.18
C LEU A 405 -3.39 2.68 -16.21
N ASP A 406 -4.41 2.91 -17.05
CA ASP A 406 -4.92 1.94 -18.04
C ASP A 406 -5.34 0.58 -17.40
N LEU A 407 -6.05 0.66 -16.27
CA LEU A 407 -6.51 -0.50 -15.50
C LEU A 407 -8.01 -0.74 -15.74
N ARG A 408 -8.37 -1.94 -16.19
CA ARG A 408 -9.77 -2.32 -16.51
C ARG A 408 -10.41 -3.26 -15.48
N ILE A 409 -9.65 -3.75 -14.50
CA ILE A 409 -10.07 -4.76 -13.52
C ILE A 409 -9.79 -4.22 -12.11
N MET A 410 -10.72 -4.43 -11.18
CA MET A 410 -10.58 -4.06 -9.76
C MET A 410 -10.60 -5.32 -8.88
N GLU A 411 -9.58 -5.45 -8.05
CA GLU A 411 -9.43 -6.46 -7.02
C GLU A 411 -9.91 -5.94 -5.67
N ILE A 412 -10.58 -6.81 -4.92
CA ILE A 412 -11.24 -6.52 -3.66
C ILE A 412 -10.81 -7.53 -2.60
N MET A 413 -10.42 -7.05 -1.43
CA MET A 413 -10.01 -7.85 -0.28
C MET A 413 -10.65 -7.27 0.98
N ASP A 414 -11.22 -8.13 1.82
CA ASP A 414 -11.78 -7.71 3.11
C ASP A 414 -11.52 -8.74 4.22
N TYR A 415 -10.78 -8.33 5.25
CA TYR A 415 -10.52 -9.10 6.47
C TYR A 415 -11.06 -8.37 7.72
N SER A 416 -12.13 -7.57 7.59
CA SER A 416 -12.76 -6.91 8.74
C SER A 416 -13.61 -7.86 9.60
N GLU A 417 -14.10 -8.95 8.99
CA GLU A 417 -14.92 -10.00 9.62
C GLU A 417 -14.34 -11.40 9.43
N GLY A 418 -13.05 -11.49 9.12
CA GLY A 418 -12.32 -12.75 8.98
C GLY A 418 -10.89 -12.54 8.54
N ASN A 419 -10.24 -13.63 8.12
CA ASN A 419 -8.96 -13.67 7.43
C ASN A 419 -8.87 -14.99 6.62
N ARG A 420 -7.74 -15.26 5.96
CA ARG A 420 -7.52 -16.50 5.19
C ARG A 420 -7.67 -17.83 5.96
N HIS A 421 -7.83 -17.82 7.29
CA HIS A 421 -7.92 -19.02 8.11
C HIS A 421 -9.27 -19.16 8.85
N VAL A 422 -9.92 -18.05 9.21
CA VAL A 422 -11.12 -18.02 10.07
C VAL A 422 -12.03 -16.83 9.73
N GLY A 423 -13.32 -16.92 10.03
CA GLY A 423 -14.31 -15.87 9.75
C GLY A 423 -14.78 -15.86 8.29
N ASN A 424 -15.12 -14.67 7.77
CA ASN A 424 -15.75 -14.48 6.47
C ASN A 424 -15.03 -13.41 5.60
N THR A 425 -14.52 -13.87 4.46
CA THR A 425 -13.89 -13.11 3.37
C THR A 425 -14.84 -12.82 2.20
N ASP A 426 -16.10 -13.19 2.36
CA ASP A 426 -17.17 -12.90 1.40
C ASP A 426 -17.70 -11.48 1.61
N LEU A 427 -18.30 -10.92 0.55
CA LEU A 427 -18.86 -9.58 0.57
C LEU A 427 -20.40 -9.65 0.61
N PRO A 428 -21.05 -8.77 1.37
CA PRO A 428 -22.50 -8.70 1.39
C PRO A 428 -23.00 -8.13 0.06
N LYS A 429 -24.18 -8.57 -0.39
CA LYS A 429 -24.76 -8.16 -1.67
C LYS A 429 -24.79 -6.63 -1.86
N GLU A 430 -25.12 -5.87 -0.81
CA GLU A 430 -25.17 -4.39 -0.87
C GLU A 430 -23.81 -3.78 -1.21
N LEU A 431 -22.70 -4.37 -0.76
CA LEU A 431 -21.38 -3.90 -1.12
C LEU A 431 -21.04 -4.21 -2.58
N VAL A 432 -21.37 -5.41 -3.06
CA VAL A 432 -21.23 -5.77 -4.48
C VAL A 432 -22.10 -4.87 -5.37
N ASP A 433 -23.31 -4.53 -4.93
CA ASP A 433 -24.18 -3.55 -5.59
C ASP A 433 -23.53 -2.16 -5.68
N ARG A 434 -22.90 -1.69 -4.61
CA ARG A 434 -22.13 -0.43 -4.60
C ARG A 434 -20.94 -0.47 -5.56
N TYR A 435 -20.18 -1.56 -5.63
CA TYR A 435 -19.10 -1.70 -6.61
C TYR A 435 -19.60 -1.66 -8.05
N TYR A 436 -20.64 -2.41 -8.41
CA TYR A 436 -21.22 -2.37 -9.77
C TYR A 436 -21.79 -1.01 -10.16
N HIS A 437 -22.29 -0.24 -9.18
CA HIS A 437 -22.76 1.13 -9.38
C HIS A 437 -21.61 2.11 -9.58
N GLU A 438 -20.59 2.04 -8.73
CA GLU A 438 -19.45 2.95 -8.77
C GLU A 438 -18.52 2.67 -9.95
N PHE A 439 -18.43 1.45 -10.47
CA PHE A 439 -17.58 1.14 -11.62
C PHE A 439 -18.41 0.66 -12.82
N PRO A 440 -19.07 1.58 -13.56
CA PRO A 440 -19.88 1.21 -14.72
C PRO A 440 -19.05 0.57 -15.85
N ASP A 441 -17.86 1.12 -16.11
CA ASP A 441 -17.01 0.78 -17.26
C ASP A 441 -15.94 -0.30 -16.96
N VAL A 442 -16.00 -0.95 -15.78
CA VAL A 442 -15.05 -2.01 -15.42
C VAL A 442 -15.30 -3.27 -16.24
N LEU A 443 -14.23 -3.98 -16.61
CA LEU A 443 -14.30 -5.26 -17.29
C LEU A 443 -14.89 -6.35 -16.39
N GLY A 444 -14.53 -6.33 -15.11
CA GLY A 444 -15.00 -7.21 -14.05
C GLY A 444 -14.23 -7.00 -12.76
N PHE A 445 -14.63 -7.74 -11.72
CA PHE A 445 -14.03 -7.70 -10.40
C PHE A 445 -13.47 -9.07 -10.02
N ILE A 446 -12.42 -9.06 -9.20
CA ILE A 446 -11.95 -10.25 -8.48
C ILE A 446 -11.95 -9.99 -6.97
N ASN A 447 -12.16 -11.03 -6.15
CA ASN A 447 -12.35 -10.89 -4.71
C ASN A 447 -11.64 -11.96 -3.86
N GLY A 448 -11.17 -11.55 -2.70
CA GLY A 448 -10.53 -12.38 -1.70
C GLY A 448 -9.03 -12.11 -1.64
N TYR A 449 -8.32 -13.08 -1.09
CA TYR A 449 -6.86 -13.08 -0.96
C TYR A 449 -6.46 -14.50 -0.55
N GLY A 450 -7.01 -14.98 0.57
CA GLY A 450 -7.31 -16.40 0.71
C GLY A 450 -8.49 -16.79 -0.18
N THR A 451 -8.93 -18.05 -0.08
CA THR A 451 -10.13 -18.48 -0.79
C THR A 451 -11.36 -17.68 -0.33
N ALA A 452 -12.23 -17.36 -1.29
CA ALA A 452 -13.49 -16.67 -1.05
C ALA A 452 -14.55 -17.23 -2.02
N ARG A 453 -15.81 -16.85 -1.84
CA ARG A 453 -16.96 -17.45 -2.53
C ARG A 453 -17.93 -16.41 -3.09
N THR A 454 -17.58 -15.13 -3.06
CA THR A 454 -18.42 -14.07 -3.65
C THR A 454 -18.33 -14.12 -5.16
N PHE A 455 -19.44 -14.47 -5.80
CA PHE A 455 -19.56 -14.66 -7.24
C PHE A 455 -20.81 -13.95 -7.77
N ASP A 456 -20.68 -13.21 -8.86
CA ASP A 456 -21.81 -12.61 -9.56
C ASP A 456 -21.53 -12.36 -11.06
N LEU A 457 -22.57 -12.03 -11.83
CA LEU A 457 -22.43 -11.62 -13.24
C LEU A 457 -23.54 -10.64 -13.62
N ARG A 458 -23.18 -9.44 -14.04
CA ARG A 458 -24.12 -8.39 -14.48
C ARG A 458 -23.62 -7.72 -15.75
N ASP A 459 -24.47 -7.63 -16.77
CA ASP A 459 -24.17 -6.91 -18.02
C ASP A 459 -22.85 -7.35 -18.70
N GLY A 460 -22.48 -8.62 -18.58
CA GLY A 460 -21.21 -9.16 -19.10
C GLY A 460 -19.96 -8.85 -18.25
N ARG A 461 -20.13 -8.20 -17.09
CA ARG A 461 -19.07 -7.88 -16.12
C ARG A 461 -19.12 -8.90 -14.96
N PRO A 462 -18.22 -9.90 -14.90
CA PRO A 462 -18.21 -10.89 -13.83
C PRO A 462 -17.65 -10.29 -12.53
N PHE A 463 -18.00 -10.93 -11.43
CA PHE A 463 -17.42 -10.73 -10.11
C PHE A 463 -17.02 -12.13 -9.62
N LEU A 464 -15.73 -12.43 -9.47
CA LEU A 464 -15.25 -13.77 -9.14
C LEU A 464 -14.40 -13.76 -7.88
N SER A 465 -14.50 -14.79 -7.04
CA SER A 465 -13.57 -14.95 -5.92
C SER A 465 -12.42 -15.90 -6.26
N TYR A 466 -11.31 -15.77 -5.53
CA TYR A 466 -10.17 -16.69 -5.61
C TYR A 466 -10.55 -18.11 -5.14
N ASP A 467 -10.26 -19.11 -5.98
CA ASP A 467 -10.44 -20.53 -5.69
C ASP A 467 -9.27 -21.12 -4.91
N TYR A 468 -8.05 -20.60 -5.10
CA TYR A 468 -6.83 -21.15 -4.52
C TYR A 468 -5.83 -20.06 -4.11
N TYR A 469 -5.11 -20.30 -3.00
CA TYR A 469 -4.09 -19.42 -2.43
C TYR A 469 -2.75 -20.15 -2.37
N LEU A 470 -1.81 -19.77 -3.23
CA LEU A 470 -0.46 -20.32 -3.28
C LEU A 470 0.46 -19.55 -2.31
N GLY A 471 0.63 -20.11 -1.10
CA GLY A 471 1.49 -19.52 -0.08
C GLY A 471 2.99 -19.68 -0.35
N VAL A 472 3.80 -18.69 0.07
CA VAL A 472 5.27 -18.60 -0.14
C VAL A 472 6.03 -19.91 0.08
N ASN A 473 5.67 -20.65 1.14
CA ASN A 473 6.38 -21.86 1.57
C ASN A 473 5.72 -23.16 1.09
N ARG A 474 4.70 -23.12 0.22
CA ARG A 474 4.03 -24.32 -0.29
C ARG A 474 4.96 -25.03 -1.30
N PRO A 475 5.35 -26.30 -1.07
CA PRO A 475 6.14 -27.06 -2.05
C PRO A 475 5.39 -27.22 -3.37
N THR A 476 6.12 -27.22 -4.48
CA THR A 476 5.58 -27.38 -5.85
C THR A 476 4.70 -28.62 -5.99
N GLU A 477 5.14 -29.77 -5.48
CA GLU A 477 4.39 -31.04 -5.55
C GLU A 477 3.10 -31.01 -4.71
N GLU A 478 3.13 -30.37 -3.54
CA GLU A 478 1.93 -30.21 -2.71
C GLU A 478 0.92 -29.24 -3.34
N ALA A 479 1.40 -28.14 -3.92
CA ALA A 479 0.54 -27.18 -4.64
C ALA A 479 -0.11 -27.80 -5.89
N ALA A 480 0.61 -28.65 -6.63
CA ALA A 480 0.03 -29.41 -7.73
C ALA A 480 -1.04 -30.39 -7.23
N ALA A 481 -0.78 -31.11 -6.12
CA ALA A 481 -1.75 -32.02 -5.52
C ALA A 481 -3.03 -31.32 -5.01
N ASP A 482 -2.92 -30.09 -4.46
CA ASP A 482 -4.07 -29.27 -4.08
C ASP A 482 -4.95 -28.91 -5.29
N LEU A 483 -4.31 -28.49 -6.38
CA LEU A 483 -5.00 -28.14 -7.62
C LEU A 483 -5.67 -29.38 -8.24
N GLU A 484 -5.01 -30.54 -8.25
CA GLU A 484 -5.60 -31.82 -8.67
C GLU A 484 -6.87 -32.19 -7.89
N GLU A 485 -6.86 -32.02 -6.55
CA GLU A 485 -8.06 -32.21 -5.74
C GLU A 485 -9.14 -31.18 -6.11
N LEU A 486 -8.77 -29.91 -6.29
CA LEU A 486 -9.70 -28.84 -6.65
C LEU A 486 -10.34 -29.02 -8.03
N LEU A 487 -9.59 -29.50 -9.04
CA LEU A 487 -10.09 -29.83 -10.38
C LEU A 487 -11.08 -31.01 -10.36
N ARG A 488 -10.82 -32.00 -9.49
CA ARG A 488 -11.72 -33.14 -9.27
C ARG A 488 -12.98 -32.79 -8.48
N LEU A 489 -12.88 -31.87 -7.52
CA LEU A 489 -14.03 -31.36 -6.75
C LEU A 489 -14.93 -30.48 -7.61
N ASN A 490 -14.40 -29.85 -8.66
CA ASN A 490 -15.13 -29.03 -9.62
C ASN A 490 -15.17 -29.69 -11.01
N PRO A 491 -15.90 -30.80 -11.22
CA PRO A 491 -15.92 -31.54 -12.50
C PRO A 491 -16.74 -30.86 -13.61
N GLN A 492 -17.46 -29.77 -13.32
CA GLN A 492 -18.19 -29.01 -14.33
C GLN A 492 -17.20 -28.26 -15.25
N ARG A 493 -17.50 -28.19 -16.54
CA ARG A 493 -16.68 -27.48 -17.53
C ARG A 493 -17.54 -26.43 -18.29
N PRO A 494 -16.97 -25.27 -18.68
CA PRO A 494 -15.68 -24.75 -18.26
C PRO A 494 -15.57 -24.58 -16.74
N TYR A 495 -14.38 -24.80 -16.21
CA TYR A 495 -14.03 -24.36 -14.86
C TYR A 495 -13.09 -23.16 -14.97
N PHE A 496 -13.30 -22.16 -14.13
CA PHE A 496 -12.54 -20.92 -14.09
C PHE A 496 -11.84 -20.88 -12.74
N LEU A 497 -10.58 -21.29 -12.70
CA LEU A 497 -9.77 -21.38 -11.48
C LEU A 497 -8.97 -20.08 -11.34
N LEU A 498 -9.38 -19.23 -10.40
CA LEU A 498 -8.68 -18.00 -10.09
C LEU A 498 -7.68 -18.24 -8.94
N MET A 499 -6.39 -18.05 -9.21
CA MET A 499 -5.32 -18.34 -8.26
C MET A 499 -4.65 -17.06 -7.74
N HIS A 500 -4.70 -16.89 -6.42
CA HIS A 500 -3.87 -15.92 -5.71
C HIS A 500 -2.48 -16.52 -5.47
N VAL A 501 -1.44 -15.75 -5.76
CA VAL A 501 -0.05 -16.16 -5.59
C VAL A 501 0.67 -15.18 -4.68
N ARG A 502 1.30 -15.69 -3.63
CA ARG A 502 2.09 -14.84 -2.73
C ARG A 502 3.30 -14.23 -3.41
N GLU A 503 3.64 -13.04 -2.95
CA GLU A 503 4.59 -12.10 -3.53
C GLU A 503 6.02 -12.65 -3.71
N ARG A 504 6.41 -13.69 -2.98
CA ARG A 504 7.74 -14.33 -3.09
C ARG A 504 7.78 -15.59 -3.95
N THR A 505 6.63 -16.13 -4.35
CA THR A 505 6.56 -17.30 -5.23
C THR A 505 6.87 -16.88 -6.67
N THR A 506 7.83 -17.54 -7.32
CA THR A 506 8.31 -17.12 -8.65
C THR A 506 7.35 -17.56 -9.75
N ILE A 507 7.31 -16.83 -10.86
CA ILE A 507 6.53 -17.21 -12.06
C ILE A 507 7.00 -18.57 -12.58
N GLU A 508 8.30 -18.86 -12.48
CA GLU A 508 8.88 -20.18 -12.79
C GLU A 508 8.25 -21.30 -11.96
N GLN A 509 8.13 -21.11 -10.63
CA GLN A 509 7.48 -22.09 -9.74
C GLN A 509 6.00 -22.26 -10.10
N VAL A 510 5.28 -21.17 -10.38
CA VAL A 510 3.86 -21.23 -10.79
C VAL A 510 3.68 -22.02 -12.08
N ALA A 511 4.50 -21.75 -13.10
CA ALA A 511 4.46 -22.46 -14.37
C ALA A 511 4.74 -23.96 -14.17
N THR A 512 5.77 -24.32 -13.40
CA THR A 512 6.06 -25.73 -13.08
C THR A 512 4.94 -26.41 -12.28
N ILE A 513 4.22 -25.71 -11.41
CA ILE A 513 3.04 -26.28 -10.73
C ILE A 513 1.96 -26.66 -11.76
N LEU A 514 1.63 -25.73 -12.65
CA LEU A 514 0.54 -25.90 -13.63
C LEU A 514 0.87 -26.92 -14.73
N GLU A 515 2.13 -27.04 -15.14
CA GLU A 515 2.61 -28.03 -16.10
C GLU A 515 2.65 -29.47 -15.55
N ASN A 516 2.67 -29.63 -14.22
CA ASN A 516 2.68 -30.93 -13.55
C ASN A 516 1.28 -31.50 -13.27
N LEU A 517 0.21 -30.80 -13.67
CA LEU A 517 -1.17 -31.27 -13.55
C LEU A 517 -1.48 -32.35 -14.61
N SER A 518 -2.34 -33.30 -14.26
CA SER A 518 -2.76 -34.40 -15.13
C SER A 518 -3.96 -34.04 -16.04
N ASP A 519 -4.81 -33.10 -15.61
CA ASP A 519 -5.81 -32.43 -16.44
C ASP A 519 -5.13 -31.31 -17.26
N GLU A 520 -5.47 -31.19 -18.55
CA GLU A 520 -5.00 -30.08 -19.40
C GLU A 520 -5.65 -28.75 -18.97
N VAL A 521 -4.82 -27.77 -18.58
CA VAL A 521 -5.26 -26.43 -18.17
C VAL A 521 -4.80 -25.35 -19.16
N GLU A 522 -5.68 -24.39 -19.45
CA GLU A 522 -5.38 -23.25 -20.30
C GLU A 522 -5.11 -22.00 -19.44
N VAL A 523 -3.84 -21.63 -19.30
CA VAL A 523 -3.43 -20.43 -18.55
C VAL A 523 -3.65 -19.20 -19.44
N VAL A 524 -4.50 -18.28 -18.99
CA VAL A 524 -4.96 -17.14 -19.79
C VAL A 524 -4.75 -15.80 -19.07
N PRO A 525 -4.55 -14.69 -19.82
CA PRO A 525 -4.59 -13.34 -19.26
C PRO A 525 -5.90 -13.08 -18.53
N LEU A 526 -5.87 -12.28 -17.44
CA LEU A 526 -7.05 -12.12 -16.59
C LEU A 526 -8.22 -11.43 -17.31
N ASP A 527 -7.96 -10.54 -18.26
CA ASP A 527 -9.03 -9.90 -19.04
C ASP A 527 -9.76 -10.91 -19.95
N ALA A 528 -9.01 -11.78 -20.63
CA ALA A 528 -9.57 -12.91 -21.36
C ALA A 528 -10.32 -13.88 -20.41
N PHE A 529 -9.74 -14.24 -19.26
CA PHE A 529 -10.36 -15.10 -18.24
C PHE A 529 -11.74 -14.58 -17.81
N LEU A 530 -11.84 -13.29 -17.49
CA LEU A 530 -13.11 -12.66 -17.10
C LEU A 530 -14.12 -12.70 -18.26
N LYS A 531 -13.72 -12.40 -19.49
CA LYS A 531 -14.61 -12.51 -20.67
C LYS A 531 -15.10 -13.95 -20.91
N LEU A 532 -14.23 -14.94 -20.78
CA LEU A 532 -14.60 -16.36 -20.90
C LEU A 532 -15.60 -16.74 -19.79
N SER A 533 -15.35 -16.33 -18.54
CA SER A 533 -16.24 -16.58 -17.40
C SER A 533 -17.64 -15.95 -17.53
N ALA A 534 -17.73 -14.81 -18.22
CA ALA A 534 -19.00 -14.15 -18.51
C ALA A 534 -19.78 -14.86 -19.62
N SER A 535 -19.09 -15.50 -20.57
CA SER A 535 -19.70 -16.16 -21.73
C SER A 535 -20.46 -17.44 -21.38
N LYS A 536 -19.96 -18.22 -20.40
CA LYS A 536 -20.51 -19.52 -20.01
C LYS A 536 -20.41 -19.72 -18.50
N LYS A 537 -21.29 -19.03 -17.76
CA LYS A 537 -21.36 -19.07 -16.30
C LYS A 537 -21.65 -20.49 -15.76
N THR A 538 -20.62 -21.13 -15.21
CA THR A 538 -20.69 -22.42 -14.50
C THR A 538 -20.69 -22.25 -12.97
N TYR A 539 -20.16 -21.14 -12.47
CA TYR A 539 -20.26 -20.72 -11.07
C TYR A 539 -21.67 -20.24 -10.70
N ARG A 540 -22.03 -20.38 -9.42
CA ARG A 540 -23.32 -19.91 -8.87
C ARG A 540 -23.15 -18.52 -8.29
N THR A 541 -24.16 -17.65 -8.44
CA THR A 541 -24.14 -16.37 -7.71
C THR A 541 -24.19 -16.65 -6.20
N HIS A 542 -23.30 -16.02 -5.43
CA HIS A 542 -23.24 -16.11 -3.98
C HIS A 542 -22.67 -14.81 -3.40
N PHE A 543 -23.15 -14.45 -2.21
CA PHE A 543 -22.73 -13.30 -1.41
C PHE A 543 -22.66 -13.77 0.04
N GLN A 544 -21.99 -13.00 0.91
CA GLN A 544 -22.06 -13.21 2.35
C GLN A 544 -23.52 -13.21 2.82
N GLU A 545 -23.91 -14.26 3.55
CA GLU A 545 -25.23 -14.38 4.17
C GLU A 545 -25.18 -13.89 5.63
N PRO A 546 -26.27 -13.32 6.20
CA PRO A 546 -26.29 -12.84 7.59
C PRO A 546 -26.04 -13.91 8.67
N THR A 547 -26.01 -15.19 8.29
CA THR A 547 -25.73 -16.34 9.17
C THR A 547 -24.31 -16.89 9.01
N ASP A 548 -23.49 -16.34 8.11
CA ASP A 548 -22.11 -16.77 7.94
C ASP A 548 -21.26 -16.44 9.19
N PRO A 549 -20.24 -17.26 9.51
CA PRO A 549 -19.38 -17.04 10.67
C PRO A 549 -18.49 -15.81 10.48
N ILE A 550 -18.64 -14.80 11.33
CA ILE A 550 -17.76 -13.63 11.39
C ILE A 550 -16.70 -13.79 12.49
N ASP A 551 -15.48 -13.32 12.21
CA ASP A 551 -14.40 -13.16 13.18
C ASP A 551 -13.90 -11.71 13.13
N LEU A 552 -14.10 -10.95 14.21
CA LEU A 552 -13.71 -9.54 14.31
C LEU A 552 -12.22 -9.35 14.67
N ASN A 553 -11.41 -10.40 14.52
CA ASN A 553 -9.97 -10.44 14.83
C ASN A 553 -9.65 -9.99 16.28
N PRO A 554 -10.11 -10.69 17.33
CA PRO A 554 -10.13 -10.22 18.73
C PRO A 554 -8.78 -10.19 19.49
#